data_AF-A0A2W0B8P9-F1
#
_entry.id   AF-A0A2W0B8P9-F1
#
_cell.length_a   1.000
_cell.length_b   1.000
_cell.length_c   1.000
_cell.angle_alpha   90.00
_cell.angle_beta   90.00
_cell.angle_gamma   90.00
#
_symmetry.space_group_name_H-M   'P 1'
#
loop_
_entity.id
_entity.type
_entity.pdbx_description
1 polymer ?
#
loop_
_entity_poly.entity_id
_entity_poly.type
_entity_poly.pdbx_seq_one_letter_code
_entity_poly.pdbx_strand_id
1 'polypeptide(L)'
;MNRRDFLIRLLFGLVVVVMALPLFWLLGGIRWLDTQVFPPRRPKNMPQNAVWIDAPALPISWHHGWWFGCDTLSAGTTNYCRLVMANGHEVYAGRYLPCEGRSPVPTSKIDLVAPPDKIGMWIVDKRLSEMAPIGALRNGDLLLPVVVLDRCDELKGTHRSD
;
A
#
# COMPACT_ATOMS: atom_id res chain seq x y z
N MET A 1 -0.10 39.65 36.11
CA MET A 1 0.23 39.42 34.68
C MET A 1 -0.45 40.52 33.88
N ASN A 2 0.31 41.31 33.11
CA ASN A 2 -0.21 42.52 32.46
C ASN A 2 -1.20 42.14 31.35
N ARG A 3 -2.32 42.85 31.24
CA ARG A 3 -3.38 42.57 30.23
C ARG A 3 -2.83 42.61 28.81
N ARG A 4 -1.80 43.46 28.60
CA ARG A 4 -1.08 43.61 27.34
C ARG A 4 -0.21 42.39 27.02
N ASP A 5 0.47 41.81 28.01
CA ASP A 5 1.30 40.60 27.82
C ASP A 5 0.43 39.37 27.54
N PHE A 6 -0.75 39.29 28.17
CA PHE A 6 -1.73 38.25 27.90
C PHE A 6 -2.28 38.34 26.47
N LEU A 7 -2.64 39.55 26.02
CA LEU A 7 -3.12 39.80 24.66
C LEU A 7 -2.05 39.48 23.60
N ILE A 8 -0.79 39.87 23.85
CA ILE A 8 0.32 39.56 22.93
C ILE A 8 0.53 38.05 22.81
N ARG A 9 0.57 37.31 23.93
CA ARG A 9 0.71 35.84 23.92
C ARG A 9 -0.45 35.16 23.20
N LEU A 10 -1.67 35.66 23.38
CA LEU A 10 -2.87 35.12 22.75
C LEU A 10 -2.84 35.35 21.23
N LEU A 11 -2.43 36.55 20.77
CA LEU A 11 -2.28 36.85 19.36
C LEU A 11 -1.18 36.01 18.70
N PHE A 12 -0.02 35.86 19.34
CA PHE A 12 1.06 35.01 18.83
C PHE A 12 0.64 33.54 18.75
N GLY A 13 -0.04 33.01 19.76
CA GLY A 13 -0.59 31.65 19.72
C GLY A 13 -1.58 31.46 18.57
N LEU A 14 -2.43 32.45 18.33
CA LEU A 14 -3.42 32.39 17.26
C LEU A 14 -2.77 32.42 15.87
N VAL A 15 -1.73 33.24 15.68
CA VAL A 15 -0.94 33.27 14.42
C VAL A 15 -0.26 31.93 14.16
N VAL A 16 0.35 31.31 15.19
CA VAL A 16 0.99 30.00 15.05
C VAL A 16 -0.02 28.93 14.64
N VAL A 17 -1.21 28.90 15.26
CA VAL A 17 -2.27 27.94 14.90
C VAL A 17 -2.76 28.16 13.47
N VAL A 18 -3.01 29.42 13.08
CA VAL A 18 -3.48 29.78 11.74
C VAL A 18 -2.47 29.41 10.65
N MET A 19 -1.16 29.45 10.96
CA MET A 19 -0.11 29.05 10.01
C MET A 19 0.11 27.52 10.02
N ALA A 20 0.08 26.88 11.19
CA ALA A 20 0.37 25.46 11.33
C ALA A 20 -0.76 24.56 10.81
N LEU A 21 -2.03 24.93 11.01
CA LEU A 21 -3.17 24.13 10.53
C LEU A 21 -3.16 23.92 9.00
N PRO A 22 -3.11 24.97 8.16
CA PRO A 22 -3.11 24.79 6.71
C PRO A 22 -1.84 24.08 6.25
N LEU A 23 -0.69 24.33 6.89
CA LEU A 23 0.55 23.62 6.57
C LEU A 23 0.43 22.12 6.86
N PHE A 24 -0.17 21.75 8.01
CA PHE A 24 -0.47 20.36 8.34
C PHE A 24 -1.37 19.70 7.29
N TRP A 25 -2.45 20.37 6.87
CA TRP A 25 -3.34 19.84 5.82
C TRP A 25 -2.63 19.70 4.47
N LEU A 26 -1.82 20.70 4.06
CA LEU A 26 -1.06 20.69 2.81
C LEU A 26 0.05 19.63 2.79
N LEU A 27 0.71 19.38 3.92
CA LEU A 27 1.80 18.41 4.04
C LEU A 27 1.32 16.95 4.25
N GLY A 28 0.03 16.70 4.09
CA GLY A 28 -0.52 15.33 4.15
C GLY A 28 -1.18 14.97 5.48
N GLY A 29 -1.65 15.96 6.26
CA GLY A 29 -2.42 15.74 7.48
C GLY A 29 -3.66 14.86 7.28
N ILE A 30 -4.33 14.97 6.11
CA ILE A 30 -5.43 14.06 5.74
C ILE A 30 -4.94 12.61 5.71
N ARG A 31 -3.80 12.35 5.05
CA ARG A 31 -3.21 11.01 4.94
C ARG A 31 -2.71 10.49 6.29
N TRP A 32 -2.14 11.36 7.13
CA TRP A 32 -1.75 10.98 8.48
C TRP A 32 -2.96 10.55 9.32
N LEU A 33 -4.06 11.31 9.27
CA LEU A 33 -5.32 10.92 9.92
C LEU A 33 -5.86 9.58 9.38
N ASP A 34 -5.82 9.42 8.05
CA ASP A 34 -6.34 8.25 7.33
C ASP A 34 -5.56 6.96 7.60
N THR A 35 -4.25 7.06 7.86
CA THR A 35 -3.37 5.88 8.01
C THR A 35 -2.95 5.61 9.45
N GLN A 36 -2.76 6.65 10.27
CA GLN A 36 -2.25 6.52 11.64
C GLN A 36 -3.37 6.57 12.68
N VAL A 37 -4.39 7.42 12.48
CA VAL A 37 -5.47 7.61 13.46
C VAL A 37 -6.65 6.69 13.17
N PHE A 38 -7.00 6.51 11.90
CA PHE A 38 -8.09 5.64 11.47
C PHE A 38 -7.60 4.59 10.48
N PRO A 39 -6.66 3.71 10.88
CA PRO A 39 -6.12 2.71 9.98
C PRO A 39 -7.27 1.88 9.40
N PRO A 40 -7.26 1.62 8.08
CA PRO A 40 -8.27 0.81 7.45
C PRO A 40 -8.31 -0.54 8.16
N ARG A 41 -9.50 -1.11 8.34
CA ARG A 41 -9.63 -2.43 8.94
C ARG A 41 -9.47 -3.48 7.87
N ARG A 42 -8.64 -4.48 8.13
CA ARG A 42 -8.48 -5.65 7.25
C ARG A 42 -9.79 -6.43 7.16
N PRO A 43 -10.33 -6.68 5.95
CA PRO A 43 -11.49 -7.54 5.76
C PRO A 43 -11.26 -8.94 6.32
N LYS A 44 -12.32 -9.56 6.88
CA LYS A 44 -12.22 -10.89 7.51
C LYS A 44 -11.84 -12.02 6.55
N ASN A 45 -12.10 -11.83 5.26
CA ASN A 45 -11.83 -12.79 4.18
C ASN A 45 -10.42 -12.66 3.57
N MET A 46 -9.59 -11.76 4.10
CA MET A 46 -8.18 -11.60 3.71
C MET A 46 -7.25 -12.41 4.62
N PRO A 47 -6.06 -12.79 4.13
CA PRO A 47 -5.07 -13.49 4.96
C PRO A 47 -4.43 -12.54 5.98
N GLN A 48 -3.91 -13.09 7.08
CA GLN A 48 -3.42 -12.29 8.22
C GLN A 48 -2.21 -11.40 7.90
N ASN A 49 -1.42 -11.83 6.92
CA ASN A 49 -0.25 -11.15 6.36
C ASN A 49 -0.61 -10.16 5.24
N ALA A 50 -1.90 -9.85 5.02
CA ALA A 50 -2.28 -8.84 4.04
C ALA A 50 -1.77 -7.45 4.47
N VAL A 51 -1.32 -6.67 3.49
CA VAL A 51 -0.80 -5.32 3.67
C VAL A 51 -1.71 -4.30 3.02
N TRP A 52 -1.78 -3.09 3.58
CA TRP A 52 -2.48 -1.98 2.94
C TRP A 52 -1.54 -1.29 1.96
N ILE A 53 -1.95 -1.17 0.70
CA ILE A 53 -1.17 -0.51 -0.36
C ILE A 53 -1.96 0.64 -0.97
N ASP A 54 -1.25 1.70 -1.38
CA ASP A 54 -1.84 2.87 -2.03
C ASP A 54 -2.41 2.50 -3.43
N ALA A 55 -3.69 2.77 -3.68
CA ALA A 55 -4.34 2.46 -4.95
C ALA A 55 -3.96 3.46 -6.06
N PRO A 56 -3.86 3.05 -7.34
CA PRO A 56 -3.57 3.95 -8.44
C PRO A 56 -4.83 4.75 -8.80
N ALA A 57 -4.74 6.08 -8.68
CA ALA A 57 -5.72 7.05 -9.16
C ALA A 57 -7.20 6.80 -8.77
N LEU A 58 -7.51 6.77 -7.47
CA LEU A 58 -8.90 6.84 -7.00
C LEU A 58 -9.43 8.30 -7.03
N PRO A 59 -10.67 8.56 -7.50
CA PRO A 59 -11.34 9.83 -7.19
C PRO A 59 -11.42 9.98 -5.66
N ILE A 60 -11.39 11.22 -5.16
CA ILE A 60 -11.31 11.56 -3.72
C ILE A 60 -12.19 10.61 -2.88
N SER A 61 -11.56 9.66 -2.18
CA SER A 61 -12.22 8.66 -1.35
C SER A 61 -11.56 8.65 0.03
N TRP A 62 -12.36 8.54 1.09
CA TRP A 62 -11.82 8.19 2.40
C TRP A 62 -11.16 6.81 2.32
N HIS A 63 -9.93 6.67 2.82
CA HIS A 63 -9.04 5.52 2.64
C HIS A 63 -8.53 5.33 1.20
N HIS A 64 -7.48 6.08 0.84
CA HIS A 64 -6.79 5.91 -0.45
C HIS A 64 -5.92 4.65 -0.44
N GLY A 65 -6.50 3.50 -0.76
CA GLY A 65 -5.75 2.25 -0.85
C GLY A 65 -6.61 1.01 -0.89
N TRP A 66 -5.95 -0.12 -1.06
CA TRP A 66 -6.55 -1.45 -1.05
C TRP A 66 -5.72 -2.38 -0.18
N TRP A 67 -6.38 -3.37 0.43
CA TRP A 67 -5.70 -4.49 1.05
C TRP A 67 -5.18 -5.41 -0.04
N PHE A 68 -3.90 -5.73 0.02
CA PHE A 68 -3.25 -6.72 -0.81
C PHE A 68 -2.85 -7.92 0.02
N GLY A 69 -3.26 -9.12 -0.40
CA GLY A 69 -2.97 -10.36 0.32
C GLY A 69 -2.86 -11.53 -0.63
N CYS A 70 -2.02 -12.50 -0.26
CA CYS A 70 -1.78 -13.70 -1.05
C CYS A 70 -1.96 -14.95 -0.19
N ASP A 71 -2.61 -15.94 -0.78
CA ASP A 71 -2.78 -17.28 -0.22
C ASP A 71 -2.12 -18.33 -1.13
N THR A 72 -1.81 -19.49 -0.59
CA THR A 72 -1.45 -20.65 -1.42
C THR A 72 -2.72 -21.23 -2.02
N LEU A 73 -2.81 -21.35 -3.35
CA LEU A 73 -3.97 -21.99 -3.97
C LEU A 73 -3.99 -23.48 -3.59
N SER A 74 -5.16 -24.07 -3.34
CA SER A 74 -5.27 -25.51 -2.98
C SER A 74 -4.65 -26.47 -4.01
N ALA A 75 -4.52 -26.07 -5.27
CA ALA A 75 -3.84 -26.86 -6.29
C ALA A 75 -2.30 -26.86 -6.17
N GLY A 76 -1.73 -26.03 -5.28
CA GLY A 76 -0.31 -26.06 -4.92
C GLY A 76 0.67 -25.65 -6.01
N THR A 77 0.21 -25.06 -7.11
CA THR A 77 1.07 -24.66 -8.25
C THR A 77 1.41 -23.17 -8.28
N THR A 78 0.58 -22.32 -7.65
CA THR A 78 0.75 -20.86 -7.64
C THR A 78 0.20 -20.26 -6.35
N ASN A 79 0.66 -19.06 -6.00
CA ASN A 79 -0.04 -18.22 -5.04
C ASN A 79 -1.24 -17.54 -5.70
N TYR A 80 -2.31 -17.33 -4.95
CA TYR A 80 -3.46 -16.55 -5.38
C TYR A 80 -3.49 -15.26 -4.59
N CYS A 81 -3.29 -14.15 -5.27
CA CYS A 81 -3.24 -12.83 -4.65
C CYS A 81 -4.47 -12.02 -5.05
N ARG A 82 -4.96 -11.22 -4.10
CA ARG A 82 -6.16 -10.40 -4.25
C ARG A 82 -5.90 -8.99 -3.77
N LEU A 83 -6.56 -8.05 -4.42
CA LEU A 83 -6.74 -6.68 -3.97
C LEU A 83 -8.18 -6.46 -3.57
N VAL A 84 -8.39 -5.92 -2.38
CA VAL A 84 -9.71 -5.74 -1.79
C VAL A 84 -9.81 -4.35 -1.17
N MET A 85 -10.88 -3.63 -1.48
CA MET A 85 -11.19 -2.37 -0.83
C MET A 85 -11.42 -2.53 0.68
N ALA A 86 -11.38 -1.42 1.43
CA ALA A 86 -11.68 -1.43 2.87
C ALA A 86 -13.07 -2.02 3.21
N ASN A 87 -14.05 -1.89 2.29
CA ASN A 87 -15.40 -2.46 2.43
C ASN A 87 -15.48 -3.96 2.10
N GLY A 88 -14.37 -4.61 1.70
CA GLY A 88 -14.34 -6.03 1.35
C GLY A 88 -14.62 -6.35 -0.13
N HIS A 89 -14.87 -5.36 -0.98
CA HIS A 89 -15.07 -5.57 -2.41
C HIS A 89 -13.74 -5.87 -3.11
N GLU A 90 -13.67 -6.98 -3.83
CA GLU A 90 -12.50 -7.37 -4.61
C GLU A 90 -12.36 -6.48 -5.85
N VAL A 91 -11.18 -5.92 -6.07
CA VAL A 91 -10.89 -5.05 -7.23
C VAL A 91 -9.99 -5.73 -8.25
N TYR A 92 -9.21 -6.71 -7.82
CA TYR A 92 -8.34 -7.49 -8.68
C TYR A 92 -8.00 -8.81 -7.99
N ALA A 93 -7.82 -9.86 -8.78
CA ALA A 93 -7.26 -11.11 -8.31
C ALA A 93 -6.45 -11.80 -9.40
N GLY A 94 -5.39 -12.50 -9.01
CA GLY A 94 -4.50 -13.13 -9.96
C GLY A 94 -3.64 -14.23 -9.36
N ARG A 95 -3.02 -15.02 -10.24
CA ARG A 95 -2.02 -16.01 -9.86
C ARG A 95 -0.63 -15.40 -9.86
N TYR A 96 0.11 -15.67 -8.80
CA TYR A 96 1.43 -15.11 -8.53
C TYR A 96 2.45 -16.19 -8.26
N LEU A 97 3.69 -15.89 -8.58
CA LEU A 97 4.86 -16.68 -8.21
C LEU A 97 6.01 -15.75 -7.81
N PRO A 98 6.88 -16.20 -6.89
CA PRO A 98 8.09 -15.47 -6.57
C PRO A 98 9.03 -15.46 -7.79
N CYS A 99 9.77 -14.38 -7.95
CA CYS A 99 10.81 -14.29 -8.95
C CYS A 99 11.91 -15.32 -8.70
N GLU A 100 12.28 -15.52 -7.44
CA GLU A 100 13.25 -16.55 -7.05
C GLU A 100 12.57 -17.91 -6.90
N GLY A 101 13.15 -18.95 -7.50
CA GLY A 101 12.66 -20.33 -7.41
C GLY A 101 11.34 -20.64 -8.15
N ARG A 102 10.54 -19.62 -8.53
CA ARG A 102 9.29 -19.74 -9.32
C ARG A 102 8.33 -20.80 -8.80
N SER A 103 8.35 -21.01 -7.48
CA SER A 103 7.58 -22.03 -6.80
C SER A 103 6.67 -21.36 -5.77
N PRO A 104 5.44 -21.86 -5.56
CA PRO A 104 4.51 -21.22 -4.66
C PRO A 104 5.04 -21.20 -3.23
N VAL A 105 4.84 -20.07 -2.56
CA VAL A 105 5.25 -19.86 -1.17
C VAL A 105 4.08 -20.20 -0.26
N PRO A 106 4.26 -21.05 0.77
CA PRO A 106 3.21 -21.31 1.75
C PRO A 106 2.69 -20.01 2.38
N THR A 107 1.37 -19.89 2.61
CA THR A 107 0.76 -18.64 3.14
C THR A 107 1.46 -18.15 4.41
N SER A 108 1.87 -19.07 5.30
CA SER A 108 2.58 -18.74 6.55
C SER A 108 3.99 -18.17 6.35
N LYS A 109 4.57 -18.32 5.17
CA LYS A 109 5.90 -17.81 4.78
C LYS A 109 5.83 -16.59 3.86
N ILE A 110 4.63 -16.22 3.41
CA ILE A 110 4.44 -14.99 2.65
C ILE A 110 4.47 -13.84 3.65
N ASP A 111 5.55 -13.06 3.65
CA ASP A 111 5.69 -11.87 4.49
C ASP A 111 5.73 -10.65 3.56
N LEU A 112 4.54 -10.14 3.24
CA LEU A 112 4.38 -8.98 2.37
C LEU A 112 4.81 -7.72 3.11
N VAL A 113 5.51 -6.84 2.39
CA VAL A 113 5.90 -5.52 2.86
C VAL A 113 5.25 -4.49 1.95
N ALA A 114 4.57 -3.52 2.55
CA ALA A 114 4.07 -2.38 1.79
C ALA A 114 5.27 -1.58 1.27
N PRO A 115 5.40 -1.37 -0.05
CA PRO A 115 6.54 -0.66 -0.61
C PRO A 115 6.56 0.81 -0.14
N PRO A 116 7.75 1.41 0.04
CA PRO A 116 7.88 2.80 0.46
C PRO A 116 7.34 3.77 -0.61
N ASP A 117 7.52 3.42 -1.89
CA ASP A 117 7.18 4.27 -3.02
C ASP A 117 5.93 3.82 -3.80
N LYS A 118 5.12 4.82 -4.13
CA LYS A 118 3.73 4.65 -4.60
C LYS A 118 3.60 4.24 -6.07
N ILE A 119 4.60 4.58 -6.88
CA ILE A 119 4.50 4.50 -8.35
C ILE A 119 5.14 3.20 -8.86
N GLY A 120 6.23 2.75 -8.23
CA GLY A 120 7.00 1.59 -8.69
C GLY A 120 6.39 0.22 -8.37
N MET A 121 5.25 0.17 -7.66
CA MET A 121 4.62 -1.09 -7.25
C MET A 121 3.53 -1.60 -8.20
N TRP A 122 3.14 -0.81 -9.20
CA TRP A 122 2.07 -1.17 -10.13
C TRP A 122 2.65 -1.63 -11.46
N ILE A 123 2.25 -2.81 -11.92
CA ILE A 123 2.60 -3.36 -13.22
C ILE A 123 1.51 -2.98 -14.20
N VAL A 124 1.91 -2.26 -15.25
CA VAL A 124 1.11 -2.02 -16.44
C VAL A 124 1.70 -2.87 -17.57
N ASP A 125 0.96 -3.87 -18.02
CA ASP A 125 1.36 -4.76 -19.11
C ASP A 125 0.14 -5.09 -19.97
N LYS A 126 0.29 -5.18 -21.29
CA LYS A 126 -0.80 -5.49 -22.21
C LYS A 126 -1.40 -6.88 -22.00
N ARG A 127 -0.65 -7.78 -21.35
CA ARG A 127 -1.07 -9.14 -20.99
C ARG A 127 -1.97 -9.15 -19.75
N LEU A 128 -1.99 -8.06 -18.98
CA LEU A 128 -2.86 -7.88 -17.83
C LEU A 128 -4.10 -7.11 -18.27
N SER A 129 -5.29 -7.56 -17.85
CA SER A 129 -6.55 -6.84 -18.07
C SER A 129 -6.65 -5.57 -17.23
N GLU A 130 -5.93 -5.53 -16.11
CA GLU A 130 -5.97 -4.48 -15.08
C GLU A 130 -4.56 -4.26 -14.52
N MET A 131 -4.32 -3.11 -13.87
CA MET A 131 -3.05 -2.87 -13.18
C MET A 131 -2.86 -3.86 -12.04
N ALA A 132 -1.76 -4.60 -12.06
CA ALA A 132 -1.47 -5.60 -11.04
C ALA A 132 -0.38 -5.11 -10.08
N PRO A 133 -0.53 -5.31 -8.77
CA PRO A 133 0.50 -4.92 -7.80
C PRO A 133 1.67 -5.90 -7.82
N ILE A 134 2.86 -5.41 -7.51
CA ILE A 134 4.05 -6.16 -7.14
C ILE A 134 3.96 -6.48 -5.64
N GLY A 135 4.06 -7.75 -5.28
CA GLY A 135 4.17 -8.15 -3.88
C GLY A 135 5.62 -8.17 -3.41
N ALA A 136 6.10 -7.11 -2.77
CA ALA A 136 7.42 -7.12 -2.15
C ALA A 136 7.42 -8.05 -0.93
N LEU A 137 8.35 -9.00 -0.89
CA LEU A 137 8.55 -9.89 0.24
C LEU A 137 9.66 -9.35 1.15
N ARG A 138 9.55 -9.58 2.47
CA ARG A 138 10.55 -9.12 3.46
C ARG A 138 11.97 -9.65 3.18
N ASN A 139 12.09 -10.80 2.54
CA ASN A 139 13.38 -11.38 2.15
C ASN A 139 14.03 -10.69 0.93
N GLY A 140 13.41 -9.65 0.37
CA GLY A 140 13.89 -8.92 -0.80
C GLY A 140 13.51 -9.55 -2.14
N ASP A 141 12.70 -10.62 -2.14
CA ASP A 141 12.15 -11.19 -3.36
C ASP A 141 10.83 -10.50 -3.76
N LEU A 142 10.41 -10.69 -5.01
CA LEU A 142 9.19 -10.11 -5.55
C LEU A 142 8.21 -11.22 -5.96
N LEU A 143 6.96 -11.10 -5.50
CA LEU A 143 5.83 -11.85 -6.02
C LEU A 143 5.23 -11.08 -7.20
N LEU A 144 5.23 -11.71 -8.38
CA LEU A 144 4.68 -11.14 -9.61
C LEU A 144 3.54 -11.99 -10.16
N PRO A 145 2.59 -11.39 -10.90
CA PRO A 145 1.63 -12.15 -11.67
C PRO A 145 2.35 -13.10 -12.63
N VAL A 146 1.89 -14.35 -12.71
CA VAL A 146 2.52 -15.41 -13.53
C VAL A 146 2.70 -14.98 -15.00
N VAL A 147 1.77 -14.17 -15.52
CA VAL A 147 1.78 -13.68 -16.91
C VAL A 147 2.93 -12.72 -17.25
N VAL A 148 3.58 -12.13 -16.25
CA VAL A 148 4.69 -11.17 -16.40
C VAL A 148 5.95 -11.62 -15.63
N LEU A 149 6.00 -12.90 -15.24
CA LEU A 149 7.13 -13.46 -14.46
C LEU A 149 8.45 -13.44 -15.24
N ASP A 150 8.40 -13.32 -16.56
CA ASP A 150 9.54 -13.09 -17.45
C ASP A 150 10.24 -11.73 -17.23
N ARG A 151 9.58 -10.78 -16.56
CA ARG A 151 10.10 -9.41 -16.32
C ARG A 151 10.75 -9.24 -14.94
N CYS A 152 11.06 -10.34 -14.24
CA CYS A 152 11.65 -10.29 -12.91
C CYS A 152 12.92 -9.44 -12.82
N ASP A 153 13.83 -9.57 -13.79
CA ASP A 153 15.13 -8.86 -13.74
C ASP A 153 14.95 -7.34 -13.92
N GLU A 154 14.05 -6.93 -14.80
CA GLU A 154 13.68 -5.53 -15.03
C GLU A 154 13.08 -4.90 -13.76
N LEU A 155 12.14 -5.60 -13.13
CA LEU A 155 11.43 -5.11 -11.95
C LEU A 155 12.30 -5.14 -10.68
N LYS A 156 13.16 -6.15 -10.51
CA LYS A 156 14.13 -6.19 -9.40
C LYS A 156 15.19 -5.09 -9.50
N GLY A 157 15.68 -4.79 -10.70
CA GLY A 157 16.68 -3.74 -10.90
C GLY A 157 16.17 -2.35 -10.50
N THR A 158 14.89 -2.10 -10.73
CA THR A 158 14.23 -0.85 -10.37
C THR A 158 14.07 -0.69 -8.86
N HIS A 159 13.80 -1.78 -8.12
CA HIS A 159 13.59 -1.75 -6.66
C HIS A 159 14.87 -1.87 -5.81
N ARG A 160 16.04 -2.14 -6.41
CA ARG A 160 17.32 -2.28 -5.68
C ARG A 160 18.14 -1.00 -5.61
N SER A 161 17.71 0.04 -6.33
CA SER A 161 18.51 1.26 -6.56
C SER A 161 18.19 2.40 -5.57
N ASP A 162 17.29 2.17 -4.62
CA ASP A 162 16.87 3.13 -3.59
C ASP A 162 17.32 2.71 -2.18
#